data_AF-A0A7X9EA55-F1
#
_entry.id   AF-A0A7X9EA55-F1
#
_cell.length_a   1.000
_cell.length_b   1.000
_cell.length_c   1.000
_cell.angle_alpha   90.00
_cell.angle_beta   90.00
_cell.angle_gamma   90.00
#
_symmetry.space_group_name_H-M   'P 1'
#
loop_
_entity.id
_entity.type
_entity.pdbx_description
1 polymer ?
#
loop_
_entity_poly.entity_id
_entity_poly.type
_entity_poly.pdbx_seq_one_letter_code
_entity_poly.pdbx_strand_id
1 'polypeptide(L)'
;MRGYIHIYTGNGKGKTTAALGLSLRAVGAGKKVFFAQFVKGEIYSEVKAIQKFLPDITIRQYGLKCFIYEKPSQADIDRARKGL
;
A
#
# COMPACT_ATOMS: atom_id res chain seq x y z
N MET A 1 4.04 -12.58 21.11
CA MET A 1 4.83 -11.98 20.00
C MET A 1 4.87 -10.48 20.19
N ARG A 2 5.99 -9.81 19.89
CA ARG A 2 6.12 -8.36 19.96
C ARG A 2 6.00 -7.77 18.54
N GLY A 3 5.14 -6.77 18.37
CA GLY A 3 5.02 -6.02 17.11
C GLY A 3 6.01 -4.85 17.05
N TYR A 4 6.43 -4.48 15.84
CA TYR A 4 7.30 -3.34 15.58
C TYR A 4 6.73 -2.48 14.46
N ILE A 5 7.10 -1.19 14.44
CA ILE A 5 6.69 -0.23 13.42
C ILE A 5 7.90 0.11 12.56
N HIS A 6 7.77 -0.05 11.25
CA HIS A 6 8.79 0.33 10.28
C HIS A 6 8.33 1.61 9.56
N ILE A 7 9.21 2.61 9.51
CA ILE A 7 8.96 3.86 8.78
C ILE A 7 9.99 3.96 7.65
N TYR A 8 9.51 3.81 6.40
CA TYR A 8 10.30 4.04 5.21
C TYR A 8 10.05 5.46 4.70
N THR A 9 10.99 6.39 4.94
CA THR A 9 10.88 7.82 4.58
C THR A 9 12.05 8.28 3.69
N GLY A 10 12.02 9.54 3.26
CA GLY A 10 13.02 10.16 2.38
C GLY A 10 12.60 10.22 0.91
N ASN A 11 13.37 10.94 0.09
CA ASN A 11 13.04 11.20 -1.32
C ASN A 11 13.45 10.08 -2.29
N GLY A 12 14.25 9.13 -1.83
CA GLY A 12 14.69 7.99 -2.64
C GLY A 12 13.53 7.10 -3.10
N LYS A 13 13.71 6.49 -4.29
CA LYS A 13 12.83 5.41 -4.77
C LYS A 13 13.05 4.16 -3.90
N GLY A 14 12.00 3.36 -3.73
CA GLY A 14 12.09 2.05 -3.05
C GLY A 14 11.25 1.88 -1.78
N LYS A 15 10.65 2.94 -1.23
CA LYS A 15 9.79 2.86 -0.02
C LYS A 15 8.66 1.85 -0.16
N THR A 16 7.89 1.95 -1.24
CA THR A 16 6.80 1.02 -1.54
C THR A 16 7.32 -0.39 -1.82
N THR A 17 8.44 -0.52 -2.53
CA THR A 17 9.07 -1.80 -2.84
C THR A 17 9.54 -2.52 -1.57
N ALA A 18 10.12 -1.80 -0.61
CA ALA A 18 10.51 -2.35 0.68
C ALA A 18 9.31 -2.89 1.47
N ALA A 19 8.20 -2.13 1.52
CA ALA A 19 6.97 -2.57 2.16
C ALA A 19 6.36 -3.81 1.47
N LEU A 20 6.39 -3.88 0.14
CA LEU A 20 5.95 -5.04 -0.63
C LEU A 20 6.83 -6.27 -0.38
N GLY A 21 8.15 -6.10 -0.34
CA GLY A 21 9.10 -7.18 -0.03
C GLY A 21 8.89 -7.75 1.37
N LEU A 22 8.61 -6.89 2.36
CA LEU A 22 8.26 -7.34 3.72
C LEU A 22 6.93 -8.11 3.74
N SER A 23 5.95 -7.65 2.97
CA SER A 23 4.65 -8.31 2.84
C SER A 23 4.78 -9.71 2.22
N LEU A 24 5.57 -9.83 1.15
CA LEU A 24 5.88 -11.11 0.52
C LEU A 24 6.58 -12.07 1.48
N ARG A 25 7.55 -11.58 2.26
CA ARG A 25 8.23 -12.37 3.28
C ARG A 25 7.26 -12.88 4.35
N ALA A 26 6.33 -12.03 4.79
CA ALA A 26 5.33 -12.40 5.79
C ALA A 26 4.39 -13.49 5.26
N VAL A 27 3.91 -13.37 4.02
CA VAL A 27 3.09 -14.41 3.37
C VAL A 27 3.86 -15.71 3.18
N GLY A 28 5.12 -15.65 2.76
CA GLY A 28 5.98 -16.84 2.67
C GLY A 28 6.17 -17.55 4.01
N ALA A 29 6.01 -16.83 5.13
CA ALA A 29 6.02 -17.39 6.49
C ALA A 29 4.61 -17.79 6.99
N GLY A 30 3.61 -17.90 6.11
CA GLY A 30 2.24 -18.30 6.44
C GLY A 30 1.42 -17.22 7.18
N LYS A 31 1.80 -15.94 7.06
CA LYS A 31 1.05 -14.82 7.65
C LYS A 31 0.13 -14.18 6.62
N LYS A 32 -0.99 -13.62 7.08
CA LYS A 32 -1.87 -12.78 6.25
C LYS A 32 -1.45 -11.33 6.35
N VAL A 33 -1.55 -10.59 5.23
CA VAL A 33 -1.15 -9.19 5.14
C VAL A 33 -2.31 -8.35 4.63
N PHE A 34 -2.53 -7.20 5.28
CA PHE A 34 -3.38 -6.14 4.75
C PHE A 34 -2.52 -4.99 4.24
N PHE A 35 -2.70 -4.61 2.98
CA PHE A 35 -1.90 -3.60 2.30
C PHE A 35 -2.80 -2.45 1.82
N ALA A 36 -2.71 -1.29 2.47
CA ALA A 36 -3.50 -0.11 2.13
C ALA A 36 -2.67 0.95 1.39
N GLN A 37 -3.22 1.54 0.33
CA GLN A 37 -2.60 2.63 -0.42
C GLN A 37 -3.52 3.86 -0.42
N PHE A 38 -3.10 4.96 0.20
CA PHE A 38 -3.96 6.14 0.40
C PHE A 38 -3.85 7.22 -0.68
N VAL A 39 -2.82 7.17 -1.53
CA VAL A 39 -2.62 8.16 -2.62
C VAL A 39 -2.82 7.54 -4.00
N LYS A 40 -2.46 6.26 -4.17
CA LYS A 40 -2.54 5.55 -5.44
C LYS A 40 -3.91 4.91 -5.63
N GLY A 41 -4.71 5.43 -6.56
CA GLY A 41 -5.99 4.86 -6.98
C GLY A 41 -5.95 4.08 -8.30
N GLU A 42 -4.82 4.11 -9.02
CA GLU A 42 -4.65 3.32 -10.24
C GLU A 42 -4.14 1.90 -9.96
N ILE A 43 -4.56 0.95 -10.80
CA ILE A 43 -4.12 -0.44 -10.70
C ILE A 43 -2.74 -0.59 -11.37
N TYR A 44 -1.69 -0.53 -10.56
CA TYR A 44 -0.32 -0.80 -10.98
C TYR A 44 -0.05 -2.30 -11.15
N SER A 45 1.07 -2.65 -11.80
CA SER A 45 1.46 -4.04 -12.06
C SER A 45 1.61 -4.85 -10.77
N GLU A 46 2.10 -4.24 -9.68
CA GLU A 46 2.23 -4.93 -8.39
C GLU A 46 0.86 -5.29 -7.79
N VAL A 47 -0.15 -4.44 -7.97
CA VAL A 47 -1.52 -4.71 -7.53
C VAL A 47 -2.09 -5.92 -8.26
N LYS A 48 -1.90 -5.97 -9.58
CA LYS A 48 -2.34 -7.12 -10.40
C LYS A 48 -1.63 -8.41 -9.99
N ALA A 49 -0.32 -8.36 -9.75
CA ALA A 49 0.45 -9.50 -9.31
C ALA A 49 -0.02 -10.02 -7.95
N ILE A 50 -0.26 -9.11 -6.98
CA ILE A 50 -0.80 -9.47 -5.67
C ILE A 50 -2.15 -10.17 -5.81
N GLN A 51 -3.09 -9.57 -6.55
CA GLN A 51 -4.43 -10.13 -6.75
C GLN A 51 -4.40 -11.50 -7.42
N LYS A 52 -3.45 -11.74 -8.33
CA LYS A 52 -3.36 -12.99 -9.10
C LYS A 52 -2.61 -14.09 -8.35
N PHE A 53 -1.54 -13.76 -7.62
CA PHE A 53 -0.58 -14.75 -7.14
C PHE A 53 -0.47 -14.82 -5.61
N LEU A 54 -0.97 -13.82 -4.88
CA LEU A 54 -0.76 -13.70 -3.43
C LEU A 54 -2.12 -13.54 -2.71
N PRO A 55 -2.94 -14.61 -2.65
CA PRO A 55 -4.30 -14.54 -2.08
C PRO A 55 -4.32 -14.12 -0.60
N ASP A 56 -3.23 -14.35 0.13
CA ASP A 56 -3.09 -13.95 1.55
C ASP A 56 -2.74 -12.46 1.74
N ILE A 57 -2.53 -11.70 0.65
CA ILE A 57 -2.43 -10.24 0.71
C ILE A 57 -3.76 -9.62 0.27
N THR A 58 -4.47 -9.03 1.23
CA THR A 58 -5.61 -8.16 0.93
C THR A 58 -5.11 -6.76 0.61
N ILE A 59 -5.22 -6.34 -0.65
CA ILE A 59 -4.85 -4.98 -1.08
C ILE A 59 -6.08 -4.08 -1.22
N ARG A 60 -6.00 -2.87 -0.64
CA ARG A 60 -7.03 -1.83 -0.75
C ARG A 60 -6.42 -0.50 -1.19
N GLN A 61 -7.04 0.13 -2.18
CA GLN A 61 -6.61 1.40 -2.73
C GLN A 61 -7.67 2.46 -2.41
N TYR A 62 -7.26 3.47 -1.65
CA TYR A 62 -8.07 4.59 -1.22
C TYR A 62 -7.62 5.91 -1.88
N GLY A 63 -6.65 5.86 -2.80
CA GLY A 63 -6.23 7.02 -3.57
C GLY A 63 -7.16 7.41 -4.72
N LEU A 64 -6.91 8.58 -5.29
CA LEU A 64 -7.42 8.98 -6.60
C LEU A 64 -6.43 8.54 -7.71
N LYS A 65 -6.83 8.68 -8.99
CA LYS A 65 -5.98 8.30 -10.13
C LYS A 65 -4.74 9.20 -10.29
N CYS A 66 -4.72 10.35 -9.63
CA CYS A 66 -3.68 11.37 -9.73
C CYS A 66 -2.67 11.27 -8.57
N PHE A 67 -1.40 11.55 -8.88
CA PHE A 67 -0.42 11.86 -7.86
C PHE A 67 -0.73 13.24 -7.25
N ILE A 68 -0.65 13.33 -5.93
CA ILE A 68 -0.80 14.60 -5.20
C ILE A 68 0.55 15.31 -5.23
N TYR A 69 0.72 16.24 -6.17
CA TYR A 69 1.91 17.09 -6.27
C TYR A 69 1.76 18.40 -5.48
N GLU A 70 0.52 18.83 -5.23
CA GLU A 70 0.18 20.04 -4.48
C GLU A 70 -0.59 19.70 -3.19
N LYS A 71 -1.34 20.65 -2.62
CA LYS A 71 -2.20 20.36 -1.48
C LYS A 71 -3.28 19.35 -1.87
N PRO A 72 -3.56 18.33 -1.03
CA PRO A 72 -4.63 17.37 -1.30
C PRO A 72 -5.96 18.09 -1.41
N SER A 73 -6.76 17.70 -2.40
CA SER A 73 -8.13 18.19 -2.55
C SER A 73 -9.04 17.60 -1.46
N GLN A 74 -10.22 18.20 -1.26
CA GLN A 74 -11.20 17.64 -0.33
C GLN A 74 -11.59 16.19 -0.71
N ALA A 75 -11.63 15.88 -2.01
CA ALA A 75 -11.91 14.53 -2.50
C ALA A 75 -10.80 13.52 -2.14
N ASP A 76 -9.52 13.94 -2.14
CA ASP A 76 -8.41 13.11 -1.68
C ASP A 76 -8.54 12.79 -0.20
N ILE A 77 -8.86 13.81 0.62
CA ILE A 77 -9.05 13.69 2.06
C ILE A 77 -10.23 12.75 2.36
N ASP A 78 -11.36 12.94 1.69
CA ASP A 78 -12.58 12.16 1.94
C ASP A 78 -12.40 10.69 1.54
N ARG A 79 -11.66 10.40 0.47
CA ARG A 79 -11.32 9.03 0.13
C ARG A 79 -10.35 8.40 1.12
N ALA A 80 -9.31 9.13 1.53
CA ALA A 80 -8.37 8.62 2.52
C ALA A 80 -9.10 8.28 3.84
N ARG A 81 -10.06 9.10 4.26
CA ARG A 81 -10.92 8.85 5.44
C ARG A 81 -11.77 7.59 5.33
N LYS A 82 -12.20 7.19 4.12
CA LYS A 82 -12.93 5.92 3.93
C LYS A 82 -12.06 4.67 4.13
N GLY A 83 -10.74 4.83 4.14
CA GLY A 83 -9.80 3.73 4.32
C GLY A 83 -9.25 3.58 5.74
N LEU A 84 -9.66 4.46 6.67
CA LEU A 84 -9.40 4.39 8.10
C LEU A 84 -10.58 3.72 8.80
#